data_AF-A0A8H6ASN9-F1
#
_entry.id   AF-A0A8H6ASN9-F1
#
_cell.length_a   1.000
_cell.length_b   1.000
_cell.length_c   1.000
_cell.angle_alpha   90.00
_cell.angle_beta   90.00
_cell.angle_gamma   90.00
#
_symmetry.space_group_name_H-M   'P 1'
#
loop_
_entity.id
_entity.type
_entity.pdbx_description
1 polymer ?
#
loop_
_entity_poly.entity_id
_entity_poly.type
_entity_poly.pdbx_seq_one_letter_code
_entity_poly.pdbx_strand_id
1 'polypeptide(L)'
;MASKNTYCTEQGNLSGVKFSNNLVITDTYTRFPERGLLSNGRLAPDWSKQWLVSIGAVMKASNTEIRNQQLIEGVRQLDIRLIMPHDDPLFLYTQRPMYCGIVALRLSMSYDEAGLAHFDYHLVMIFTAHLYHECVRTNFILKRRPAMETMIKLHRKEILDENVPKSADEVYNIFSKHFLLSKVSNREYTRAKPSLNLTMLKLSRNTLSQAIRPFLEHQAAFNEATNNFQNLVQELPSARIMSDKYRRVKRQLTSLQLLRVLEDFLPDEMLKIQFDYIALTIVCYRLLEKIRLGIDPTEKQNPKRMLSTEIEPAYLFMTLDTLSKGRTGGENPLLKIAAGVSDKFFEEILNS
;
A
#
# COMPACT_ATOMS: atom_id res chain seq x y z
N MET A 1 -28.62 0.53 20.92
CA MET A 1 -29.46 0.77 19.72
C MET A 1 -28.53 0.81 18.51
N ALA A 2 -28.54 -0.24 17.70
CA ALA A 2 -27.64 -0.39 16.55
C ALA A 2 -28.37 0.05 15.27
N SER A 3 -27.85 1.07 14.57
CA SER A 3 -28.35 1.49 13.27
C SER A 3 -27.86 0.51 12.20
N LYS A 4 -28.78 -0.30 11.67
CA LYS A 4 -28.57 -1.04 10.42
C LYS A 4 -28.51 -0.01 9.28
N ASN A 5 -27.34 0.15 8.68
CA ASN A 5 -27.20 0.85 7.40
C ASN A 5 -27.77 -0.05 6.30
N THR A 6 -29.03 0.22 5.95
CA THR A 6 -29.69 -0.34 4.77
C THR A 6 -29.15 0.40 3.55
N TYR A 7 -28.27 -0.24 2.79
CA TYR A 7 -27.91 0.25 1.45
C TYR A 7 -29.18 0.24 0.60
N CYS A 8 -29.71 1.42 0.27
CA CYS A 8 -30.70 1.56 -0.80
C CYS A 8 -30.00 1.25 -2.13
N THR A 9 -30.10 0.00 -2.57
CA THR A 9 -30.02 -0.30 -4.00
C THR A 9 -31.37 0.11 -4.57
N GLU A 10 -31.44 1.28 -5.20
CA GLU A 10 -32.60 1.60 -6.03
C GLU A 10 -32.69 0.53 -7.12
N GLN A 11 -33.68 -0.36 -6.97
CA GLN A 11 -34.04 -1.33 -7.98
C GLN A 11 -34.49 -0.57 -9.22
N GLY A 12 -33.65 -0.57 -10.26
CA GLY A 12 -34.09 -0.24 -11.61
C GLY A 12 -35.12 -1.29 -12.04
N ASN A 13 -36.41 -1.03 -11.82
CA ASN A 13 -37.48 -1.87 -12.32
C ASN A 13 -37.63 -1.63 -13.83
N LEU A 14 -36.90 -2.39 -14.63
CA LEU A 14 -37.24 -2.60 -16.02
C LEU A 14 -38.54 -3.42 -16.08
N SER A 15 -39.58 -2.83 -16.67
CA SER A 15 -40.86 -3.50 -16.91
C SER A 15 -40.65 -4.89 -17.54
N GLY A 16 -41.07 -5.95 -16.84
CA GLY A 16 -41.02 -7.34 -17.32
C GLY A 16 -39.82 -8.18 -16.89
N VAL A 17 -38.81 -7.64 -16.20
CA VAL A 17 -37.61 -8.39 -15.77
C VAL A 17 -37.58 -8.55 -14.26
N LYS A 18 -37.81 -9.77 -13.75
CA LYS A 18 -37.56 -10.13 -12.34
C LYS A 18 -36.14 -10.66 -12.21
N PHE A 19 -35.24 -9.86 -11.64
CA PHE A 19 -33.92 -10.34 -11.25
C PHE A 19 -34.03 -11.32 -10.07
N SER A 20 -33.15 -12.32 -10.03
CA SER A 20 -33.08 -13.27 -8.92
C SER A 20 -32.72 -12.53 -7.62
N ASN A 21 -33.43 -12.84 -6.52
CA ASN A 21 -33.18 -12.26 -5.21
C ASN A 21 -31.77 -12.57 -4.65
N ASN A 22 -31.02 -13.47 -5.30
CA ASN A 22 -29.69 -13.90 -4.89
C ASN A 22 -28.57 -13.41 -5.82
N LEU A 23 -28.84 -12.45 -6.73
CA LEU A 23 -27.81 -11.92 -7.61
C LEU A 23 -26.88 -10.97 -6.82
N VAL A 24 -25.86 -11.55 -6.18
CA VAL A 24 -24.71 -10.78 -5.71
C VAL A 24 -23.86 -10.48 -6.94
N ILE A 25 -23.88 -9.23 -7.41
CA ILE A 25 -22.96 -8.78 -8.46
C ILE A 25 -21.57 -8.76 -7.84
N THR A 26 -20.82 -9.85 -8.02
CA THR A 26 -19.40 -9.90 -7.67
C THR A 26 -18.58 -9.29 -8.80
N ASP A 27 -17.44 -8.67 -8.47
CA ASP A 27 -16.49 -8.03 -9.40
C ASP A 27 -15.96 -8.95 -10.53
N THR A 28 -16.25 -10.24 -10.48
CA THR A 28 -15.96 -11.20 -11.54
C THR A 28 -16.87 -11.07 -12.76
N TYR A 29 -18.05 -10.44 -12.65
CA TYR A 29 -19.00 -10.27 -13.76
C TYR A 29 -18.77 -8.99 -14.60
N THR A 30 -17.86 -8.11 -14.18
CA THR A 30 -17.56 -6.83 -14.85
C THR A 30 -16.40 -6.90 -15.84
N ARG A 31 -15.82 -8.08 -16.11
CA ARG A 31 -14.83 -8.24 -17.17
C ARG A 31 -15.50 -8.11 -18.55
N PHE A 32 -15.50 -6.89 -19.08
CA PHE A 32 -15.81 -6.62 -20.48
C PHE A 32 -14.66 -7.15 -21.35
N PRO A 33 -14.90 -8.13 -22.25
CA PRO A 33 -13.93 -8.46 -23.27
C PRO A 33 -14.11 -7.47 -24.42
N GLU A 34 -13.03 -6.77 -24.78
CA GLU A 34 -12.93 -5.82 -25.92
C GLU A 34 -13.48 -6.37 -27.25
N ARG A 35 -13.67 -7.69 -27.38
CA ARG A 35 -14.12 -8.39 -28.58
C ARG A 35 -15.64 -8.41 -28.80
N GLY A 36 -16.45 -7.88 -27.87
CA GLY A 36 -17.92 -7.88 -27.96
C GLY A 36 -18.55 -6.65 -28.64
N LEU A 37 -17.72 -5.67 -29.04
CA LEU A 37 -18.17 -4.36 -29.50
C LEU A 37 -18.01 -4.23 -31.02
N LEU A 38 -19.07 -3.82 -31.70
CA LEU A 38 -19.00 -3.36 -33.07
C LEU A 38 -18.43 -1.93 -33.11
N SER A 39 -17.86 -1.53 -34.25
CA SER A 39 -17.29 -0.19 -34.45
C SER A 39 -18.29 0.96 -34.27
N ASN A 40 -19.60 0.67 -34.32
CA ASN A 40 -20.68 1.62 -34.05
C ASN A 40 -21.16 1.63 -32.59
N GLY A 41 -20.46 0.92 -31.71
CA GLY A 41 -20.75 0.81 -30.29
C GLY A 41 -21.94 -0.04 -29.88
N ARG A 42 -22.53 -0.77 -30.83
CA ARG A 42 -23.49 -1.82 -30.52
C ARG A 42 -22.77 -3.09 -30.07
N LEU A 43 -23.43 -3.84 -29.18
CA LEU A 43 -22.99 -5.18 -28.82
C LEU A 43 -23.19 -6.13 -29.99
N ALA A 44 -22.20 -6.98 -30.25
CA ALA A 44 -22.34 -8.07 -31.21
C ALA A 44 -23.53 -8.98 -30.79
N PRO A 45 -24.43 -9.36 -31.72
CA PRO A 45 -25.64 -10.13 -31.39
C PRO A 45 -25.34 -11.43 -30.62
N ASP A 46 -24.24 -12.10 -30.94
CA ASP A 46 -23.85 -13.36 -30.29
C ASP A 46 -23.37 -13.17 -28.84
N TRP A 47 -22.87 -11.97 -28.52
CA TRP A 47 -22.40 -11.64 -27.18
C TRP A 47 -23.55 -11.44 -26.20
N SER A 48 -24.63 -10.77 -26.61
CA SER A 48 -25.82 -10.58 -25.75
C SER A 48 -26.36 -11.91 -25.21
N LYS A 49 -26.33 -12.97 -26.03
CA LYS A 49 -26.73 -14.33 -25.62
C LYS A 49 -25.76 -14.94 -24.60
N GLN A 50 -24.44 -14.81 -24.81
CA GLN A 50 -23.43 -15.32 -23.89
C GLN A 50 -23.41 -14.55 -22.55
N TRP A 51 -23.58 -13.23 -22.60
CA TRP A 51 -23.65 -12.38 -21.41
C TRP A 51 -24.87 -12.71 -20.55
N LEU A 52 -26.06 -12.82 -21.16
CA LEU A 52 -27.30 -13.22 -20.47
C LEU A 52 -27.20 -14.61 -19.83
N VAL A 53 -26.52 -15.56 -20.48
CA VAL A 53 -26.22 -16.88 -19.88
C VAL A 53 -25.23 -16.73 -18.71
N SER A 54 -24.21 -15.88 -18.85
CA SER A 54 -23.16 -15.70 -17.84
C SER A 54 -23.67 -15.06 -16.55
N ILE A 55 -24.62 -14.11 -16.63
CA ILE A 55 -25.24 -13.48 -15.46
C ILE A 55 -26.41 -14.30 -14.90
N GLY A 56 -26.63 -15.52 -15.40
CA GLY A 56 -27.70 -16.42 -14.96
C GLY A 56 -29.11 -15.96 -15.35
N ALA A 57 -29.25 -14.97 -16.25
CA ALA A 57 -30.55 -14.53 -16.76
C ALA A 57 -31.18 -15.57 -17.72
N VAL A 58 -30.36 -16.48 -18.27
CA VAL A 58 -30.79 -17.57 -19.16
C VAL A 58 -30.17 -18.89 -18.69
N MET A 59 -31.00 -19.88 -18.31
CA MET A 59 -30.53 -21.23 -17.99
C MET A 59 -30.24 -22.05 -19.26
N LYS A 60 -29.17 -22.88 -19.24
CA LYS A 60 -28.92 -23.89 -20.28
C LYS A 60 -30.11 -24.89 -20.31
N ALA A 61 -30.65 -25.10 -21.50
CA ALA A 61 -31.95 -25.71 -21.83
C ALA A 61 -32.33 -26.95 -20.99
N SER A 62 -33.61 -27.11 -20.63
CA SER A 62 -34.49 -27.94 -21.46
C SER A 62 -35.99 -27.59 -21.47
N ASN A 63 -36.48 -26.58 -20.73
CA ASN A 63 -37.91 -26.18 -20.73
C ASN A 63 -38.16 -24.66 -20.74
N THR A 64 -37.11 -23.84 -20.86
CA THR A 64 -37.17 -22.37 -20.80
C THR A 64 -36.89 -21.69 -22.15
N GLU A 65 -36.83 -22.45 -23.25
CA GLU A 65 -36.39 -21.97 -24.56
C GLU A 65 -37.27 -20.83 -25.11
N ILE A 66 -38.60 -20.91 -24.94
CA ILE A 66 -39.54 -19.84 -25.33
C ILE A 66 -39.32 -18.57 -24.48
N ARG A 67 -39.14 -18.72 -23.16
CA ARG A 67 -38.91 -17.58 -22.25
C ARG A 67 -37.55 -16.93 -22.51
N ASN A 68 -36.54 -17.73 -22.83
CA ASN A 68 -35.21 -17.27 -23.23
C ASN A 68 -35.28 -16.54 -24.58
N GLN A 69 -36.06 -17.02 -25.54
CA GLN A 69 -36.28 -16.33 -26.81
C GLN A 69 -37.00 -14.98 -26.62
N GLN A 70 -38.02 -14.92 -25.75
CA GLN A 70 -38.69 -13.66 -25.42
C GLN A 70 -37.77 -12.66 -24.71
N LEU A 71 -36.89 -13.11 -23.82
CA LEU A 71 -35.87 -12.28 -23.18
C LEU A 71 -34.81 -11.80 -24.18
N ILE A 72 -34.33 -12.67 -25.06
CA ILE A 72 -33.39 -12.32 -26.13
C ILE A 72 -34.02 -11.30 -27.07
N GLU A 73 -35.29 -11.48 -27.42
CA GLU A 73 -36.03 -10.54 -28.28
C GLU A 73 -36.28 -9.20 -27.57
N GLY A 74 -36.65 -9.23 -26.28
CA GLY A 74 -36.77 -8.02 -25.46
C GLY A 74 -35.46 -7.26 -25.34
N VAL A 75 -34.33 -7.95 -25.15
CA VAL A 75 -32.99 -7.33 -25.13
C VAL A 75 -32.57 -6.81 -26.49
N ARG A 76 -32.97 -7.45 -27.59
CA ARG A 76 -32.76 -6.93 -28.96
C ARG A 76 -33.59 -5.68 -29.23
N GLN A 77 -34.76 -5.57 -28.62
CA GLN A 77 -35.64 -4.40 -28.73
C GLN A 77 -35.19 -3.24 -27.82
N LEU A 78 -34.48 -3.53 -26.72
CA LEU A 78 -33.76 -2.50 -25.98
C LEU A 78 -32.62 -1.99 -26.87
N ASP A 79 -32.73 -0.76 -27.39
CA ASP A 79 -31.63 -0.06 -28.06
C ASP A 79 -30.58 0.34 -27.00
N ILE A 80 -29.91 -0.67 -26.44
CA ILE A 80 -28.81 -0.51 -25.48
C ILE A 80 -27.63 0.03 -26.29
N ARG A 81 -27.61 1.34 -26.47
CA ARG A 81 -26.41 2.05 -26.90
C ARG A 81 -25.53 2.19 -25.70
N LEU A 82 -24.38 1.53 -25.73
CA LEU A 82 -23.32 1.87 -24.79
C LEU A 82 -22.99 3.35 -24.99
N ILE A 83 -23.03 4.10 -23.90
CA ILE A 83 -22.48 5.44 -23.88
C ILE A 83 -20.98 5.26 -24.09
N MET A 84 -20.52 5.54 -25.30
CA MET A 84 -19.10 5.49 -25.59
C MET A 84 -18.38 6.52 -24.75
N PRO A 85 -17.19 6.20 -24.22
CA PRO A 85 -16.34 7.22 -23.64
C PRO A 85 -16.11 8.29 -24.71
N HIS A 86 -16.05 9.55 -24.29
CA HIS A 86 -15.76 10.65 -25.19
C HIS A 86 -14.37 10.44 -25.82
N ASP A 87 -14.21 10.80 -27.10
CA ASP A 87 -12.96 10.58 -27.85
C ASP A 87 -11.77 11.34 -27.25
N ASP A 88 -12.04 12.43 -26.54
CA ASP A 88 -11.04 13.18 -25.77
C ASP A 88 -10.66 12.44 -24.47
N PRO A 89 -9.40 11.96 -24.32
CA PRO A 89 -8.95 11.29 -23.10
C PRO A 89 -8.98 12.19 -21.85
N LEU A 90 -9.01 13.51 -22.02
CA LEU A 90 -9.08 14.49 -20.93
C LEU A 90 -10.50 14.95 -20.62
N PHE A 91 -11.51 14.41 -21.31
CA PHE A 91 -12.90 14.81 -21.14
C PHE A 91 -13.35 14.78 -19.68
N LEU A 92 -13.05 13.69 -18.96
CA LEU A 92 -13.42 13.56 -17.55
C LEU A 92 -12.71 14.56 -16.65
N TYR A 93 -11.42 14.84 -16.90
CA TYR A 93 -10.65 15.83 -16.15
C TYR A 93 -11.20 17.24 -16.34
N THR A 94 -11.64 17.56 -17.56
CA THR A 94 -12.17 18.89 -17.90
C THR A 94 -13.60 19.07 -17.38
N GLN A 95 -14.45 18.05 -17.53
CA GLN A 95 -15.87 18.16 -17.17
C GLN A 95 -16.16 17.86 -15.70
N ARG A 96 -15.33 17.02 -15.06
CA ARG A 96 -15.53 16.54 -13.68
C ARG A 96 -14.23 16.54 -12.87
N PRO A 97 -13.49 17.68 -12.80
CA PRO A 97 -12.18 17.73 -12.13
C PRO A 97 -12.23 17.30 -10.66
N MET A 98 -13.28 17.69 -9.94
CA MET A 98 -13.47 17.31 -8.53
C MET A 98 -13.63 15.80 -8.34
N TYR A 99 -14.40 15.14 -9.21
CA TYR A 99 -14.58 13.70 -9.15
C TYR A 99 -13.26 12.98 -9.44
N CYS A 100 -12.55 13.39 -10.49
CA CYS A 100 -11.23 12.85 -10.81
C CYS A 100 -10.24 13.03 -9.66
N GLY A 101 -10.24 14.19 -8.99
CA GLY A 101 -9.41 14.43 -7.81
C GLY A 101 -9.74 13.51 -6.64
N ILE A 102 -11.02 13.29 -6.36
CA ILE A 102 -11.47 12.37 -5.29
C ILE A 102 -11.04 10.93 -5.62
N VAL A 103 -11.23 10.47 -6.86
CA VAL A 103 -10.83 9.13 -7.29
C VAL A 103 -9.31 8.97 -7.23
N ALA A 104 -8.55 9.96 -7.70
CA ALA A 104 -7.09 9.95 -7.66
C ALA A 104 -6.58 9.87 -6.21
N LEU A 105 -7.12 10.69 -5.32
CA LEU A 105 -6.76 10.68 -3.90
C LEU A 105 -7.07 9.32 -3.24
N ARG A 106 -8.23 8.74 -3.55
CA ARG A 106 -8.61 7.42 -3.06
C ARG A 106 -7.64 6.34 -3.55
N LEU A 107 -7.31 6.35 -4.84
CA LEU A 107 -6.33 5.41 -5.41
C LEU A 107 -4.95 5.57 -4.77
N SER A 108 -4.47 6.79 -4.56
CA SER A 108 -3.19 7.04 -3.88
C SER A 108 -3.19 6.49 -2.45
N MET A 109 -4.27 6.68 -1.68
CA MET A 109 -4.38 6.13 -0.32
C MET A 109 -4.48 4.60 -0.29
N SER A 110 -5.20 4.01 -1.24
CA SER A 110 -5.26 2.55 -1.37
C SER A 110 -3.91 1.96 -1.77
N TYR A 111 -3.15 2.65 -2.62
CA TYR A 111 -1.80 2.27 -3.00
C TYR A 111 -0.83 2.33 -1.80
N ASP A 112 -0.86 3.43 -1.04
CA ASP A 112 -0.10 3.58 0.21
C ASP A 112 -0.39 2.44 1.20
N GLU A 113 -1.67 2.11 1.43
CA GLU A 113 -2.03 1.00 2.30
C GLU A 113 -1.57 -0.35 1.79
N ALA A 114 -1.77 -0.63 0.50
CA ALA A 114 -1.30 -1.88 -0.10
C ALA A 114 0.22 -2.00 0.03
N GLY A 115 0.94 -0.89 -0.16
CA GLY A 115 2.39 -0.80 0.02
C GLY A 115 2.84 -1.05 1.46
N LEU A 116 2.20 -0.41 2.44
CA LEU A 116 2.48 -0.63 3.86
C LEU A 116 2.12 -2.06 4.29
N ALA A 117 1.00 -2.61 3.83
CA ALA A 117 0.62 -4.00 4.12
C ALA A 117 1.60 -5.01 3.51
N HIS A 118 2.07 -4.76 2.29
CA HIS A 118 3.10 -5.57 1.64
C HIS A 118 4.43 -5.50 2.40
N PHE A 119 4.82 -4.31 2.87
CA PHE A 119 5.97 -4.12 3.73
C PHE A 119 5.85 -4.88 5.05
N ASP A 120 4.74 -4.71 5.78
CA ASP A 120 4.52 -5.29 7.11
C ASP A 120 4.62 -6.83 7.04
N TYR A 121 4.26 -7.39 5.89
CA TYR A 121 4.35 -8.82 5.64
C TYR A 121 5.77 -9.31 5.35
N HIS A 122 6.62 -8.54 4.66
CA HIS A 122 7.96 -9.00 4.26
C HIS A 122 9.09 -8.55 5.18
N LEU A 123 8.96 -7.41 5.88
CA LEU A 123 9.96 -6.81 6.78
C LEU A 123 11.33 -6.50 6.16
N VAL A 124 11.56 -6.83 4.88
CA VAL A 124 12.83 -6.66 4.18
C VAL A 124 13.32 -5.22 4.16
N MET A 125 12.42 -4.23 4.14
CA MET A 125 12.87 -2.83 4.20
C MET A 125 13.42 -2.46 5.58
N ILE A 126 12.93 -3.05 6.69
CA ILE A 126 13.50 -2.83 8.03
C ILE A 126 14.92 -3.38 8.08
N PHE A 127 15.09 -4.64 7.66
CA PHE A 127 16.40 -5.29 7.63
C PHE A 127 17.39 -4.48 6.82
N THR A 128 16.98 -4.05 5.63
CA THR A 128 17.78 -3.21 4.75
C THR A 128 18.06 -1.85 5.37
N ALA A 129 17.09 -1.21 6.02
CA ALA A 129 17.26 0.08 6.67
C ALA A 129 18.32 0.05 7.78
N HIS A 130 18.31 -0.98 8.64
CA HIS A 130 19.33 -1.11 9.68
C HIS A 130 20.73 -1.36 9.11
N LEU A 131 20.86 -2.23 8.12
CA LEU A 131 22.14 -2.46 7.43
C LEU A 131 22.63 -1.19 6.74
N TYR A 132 21.75 -0.50 6.01
CA TYR A 132 22.05 0.74 5.31
C TYR A 132 22.48 1.84 6.29
N HIS A 133 21.72 2.05 7.37
CA HIS A 133 22.06 3.02 8.41
C HIS A 133 23.46 2.77 8.97
N GLU A 134 23.76 1.51 9.29
CA GLU A 134 25.06 1.13 9.85
C GLU A 134 26.20 1.28 8.83
N CYS A 135 25.96 0.97 7.55
CA CYS A 135 26.91 1.22 6.47
C CYS A 135 27.21 2.71 6.28
N VAL A 136 26.19 3.57 6.36
CA VAL A 136 26.35 5.04 6.27
C VAL A 136 27.09 5.56 7.50
N ARG A 137 26.74 5.11 8.71
CA ARG A 137 27.39 5.52 9.97
C ARG A 137 28.88 5.18 9.99
N THR A 138 29.26 4.07 9.38
CA THR A 138 30.65 3.60 9.28
C THR A 138 31.39 4.12 8.03
N ASN A 139 30.73 4.94 7.20
CA ASN A 139 31.23 5.45 5.93
C ASN A 139 31.62 4.34 4.92
N PHE A 140 31.03 3.16 5.01
CA PHE A 140 31.20 2.12 3.99
C PHE A 140 30.40 2.38 2.73
N ILE A 141 29.30 3.13 2.82
CA ILE A 141 28.55 3.64 1.67
C ILE A 141 28.67 5.16 1.68
N LEU A 142 29.26 5.72 0.61
CA LEU A 142 29.36 7.17 0.43
C LEU A 142 28.15 7.74 -0.32
N LYS A 143 27.63 6.98 -1.29
CA LYS A 143 26.50 7.41 -2.13
C LYS A 143 25.18 7.09 -1.42
N ARG A 144 24.58 8.12 -0.83
CA ARG A 144 23.26 8.01 -0.19
C ARG A 144 22.17 7.65 -1.20
N ARG A 145 21.17 6.90 -0.74
CA ARG A 145 20.05 6.41 -1.56
C ARG A 145 18.76 7.14 -1.19
N PRO A 146 18.27 8.07 -2.03
CA PRO A 146 17.14 8.93 -1.68
C PRO A 146 15.89 8.17 -1.22
N ALA A 147 15.52 7.08 -1.90
CA ALA A 147 14.34 6.29 -1.53
C ALA A 147 14.48 5.67 -0.12
N MET A 148 15.65 5.13 0.20
CA MET A 148 15.92 4.54 1.52
C MET A 148 15.96 5.62 2.62
N GLU A 149 16.61 6.75 2.36
CA GLU A 149 16.66 7.90 3.28
C GLU A 149 15.25 8.45 3.55
N THR A 150 14.43 8.58 2.50
CA THR A 150 13.03 9.02 2.62
C THR A 150 12.23 8.02 3.44
N MET A 151 12.34 6.72 3.17
CA MET A 151 11.64 5.69 3.95
C MET A 151 12.03 5.74 5.44
N ILE A 152 13.34 5.79 5.73
CA ILE A 152 13.86 5.92 7.11
C ILE A 152 13.36 7.22 7.75
N LYS A 153 13.30 8.33 7.01
CA LYS A 153 12.80 9.61 7.52
C LYS A 153 11.31 9.56 7.85
N LEU A 154 10.50 8.94 6.99
CA LEU A 154 9.05 8.80 7.19
C LEU A 154 8.73 7.93 8.42
N HIS A 155 9.50 6.86 8.63
CA HIS A 155 9.25 5.84 9.65
C HIS A 155 10.34 5.78 10.71
N ARG A 156 10.97 6.93 10.99
CA ARG A 156 12.14 7.00 11.87
C ARG A 156 11.84 6.52 13.27
N LYS A 157 10.64 6.81 13.77
CA LYS A 157 10.22 6.42 15.12
C LYS A 157 10.08 4.91 15.23
N GLU A 158 9.50 4.30 14.22
CA GLU A 158 9.20 2.88 14.15
C GLU A 158 10.47 2.05 13.88
N ILE A 159 11.37 2.54 13.02
CA ILE A 159 12.58 1.81 12.60
C ILE A 159 13.77 2.07 13.54
N LEU A 160 13.89 3.27 14.12
CA LEU A 160 15.09 3.67 14.89
C LEU A 160 14.76 4.17 16.32
N ASP A 161 13.57 3.92 16.87
CA ASP A 161 13.16 4.40 18.21
C ASP A 161 13.34 5.94 18.38
N GLU A 162 13.04 6.72 17.31
CA GLU A 162 13.06 8.20 17.23
C GLU A 162 14.46 8.84 17.26
N ASN A 163 15.35 8.35 18.11
CA ASN A 163 16.73 8.79 18.22
C ASN A 163 17.62 8.06 17.21
N VAL A 164 18.34 8.80 16.37
CA VAL A 164 19.30 8.17 15.44
C VAL A 164 20.39 7.49 16.27
N PRO A 165 20.55 6.17 16.16
CA PRO A 165 21.55 5.45 16.93
C PRO A 165 22.95 5.88 16.51
N LYS A 166 23.78 6.16 17.51
CA LYS A 166 25.14 6.72 17.36
C LYS A 166 26.22 5.64 17.39
N SER A 167 25.90 4.45 17.88
CA SER A 167 26.82 3.33 18.01
C SER A 167 26.23 2.03 17.44
N ALA A 168 27.13 1.09 17.09
CA ALA A 168 26.72 -0.24 16.63
C ALA A 168 25.91 -1.00 17.70
N ASP A 169 26.23 -0.81 18.99
CA ASP A 169 25.49 -1.43 20.09
C ASP A 169 24.05 -0.90 20.18
N GLU A 170 23.84 0.41 20.00
CA GLU A 170 22.51 1.00 19.94
C GLU A 170 21.69 0.45 18.76
N VAL A 171 22.28 0.40 17.55
CA VAL A 171 21.60 -0.16 16.36
C VAL A 171 21.20 -1.62 16.61
N TYR A 172 22.11 -2.42 17.14
CA TYR A 172 21.84 -3.82 17.47
C TYR A 172 20.74 -3.97 18.52
N ASN A 173 20.77 -3.17 19.58
CA ASN A 173 19.78 -3.24 20.66
C ASN A 173 18.39 -2.84 20.17
N ILE A 174 18.27 -1.79 19.34
CA ILE A 174 17.01 -1.39 18.72
C ILE A 174 16.46 -2.54 17.85
N PHE A 175 17.29 -3.06 16.93
CA PHE A 175 16.90 -4.17 16.06
C PHE A 175 16.45 -5.39 16.85
N SER A 176 17.24 -5.80 17.84
CA SER A 176 16.94 -6.98 18.68
C SER A 176 15.63 -6.80 19.46
N LYS A 177 15.38 -5.57 19.94
CA LYS A 177 14.15 -5.23 20.67
C LYS A 177 12.92 -5.31 19.77
N HIS A 178 12.99 -4.81 18.53
CA HIS A 178 11.86 -4.87 17.58
C HIS A 178 11.40 -6.30 17.30
N PHE A 179 12.33 -7.24 17.23
CA PHE A 179 12.03 -8.65 16.95
C PHE A 179 11.96 -9.54 18.19
N LEU A 180 11.95 -8.96 19.39
CA LEU A 180 11.93 -9.67 20.67
C LEU A 180 13.01 -10.76 20.78
N LEU A 181 14.18 -10.50 20.20
CA LEU A 181 15.30 -11.42 20.20
C LEU A 181 16.04 -11.27 21.53
N SER A 182 16.02 -12.33 22.36
CA SER A 182 16.72 -12.31 23.64
C SER A 182 18.24 -12.20 23.40
N LYS A 183 18.96 -11.51 24.29
CA LYS A 183 20.43 -11.38 24.23
C LYS A 183 21.18 -12.72 24.36
N VAL A 184 20.51 -13.86 24.58
CA VAL A 184 21.11 -15.03 25.25
C VAL A 184 21.18 -16.31 24.42
N SER A 185 20.46 -16.53 23.32
CA SER A 185 20.56 -17.82 22.60
C SER A 185 21.19 -17.72 21.22
N ASN A 186 22.52 -17.63 21.23
CA ASN A 186 23.44 -17.96 20.14
C ASN A 186 23.36 -19.44 19.70
N ARG A 187 22.25 -20.15 20.00
CA ARG A 187 22.05 -21.56 19.63
C ARG A 187 21.35 -21.60 18.28
N GLU A 188 22.00 -22.28 17.33
CA GLU A 188 21.51 -22.64 15.99
C GLU A 188 20.04 -23.15 15.99
N TYR A 189 19.60 -23.72 17.12
CA TYR A 189 18.25 -24.26 17.33
C TYR A 189 17.11 -23.23 17.26
N THR A 190 17.36 -21.94 17.57
CA THR A 190 16.35 -20.86 17.44
C THR A 190 16.20 -20.36 15.99
N ARG A 191 17.15 -20.69 15.10
CA ARG A 191 17.08 -20.33 13.66
C ARG A 191 16.16 -21.26 12.86
N ALA A 192 15.86 -22.45 13.39
CA ALA A 192 15.00 -23.43 12.75
C ALA A 192 13.51 -23.06 12.82
N LYS A 193 13.06 -22.40 13.90
CA LYS A 193 11.65 -22.03 14.08
C LYS A 193 11.56 -20.63 14.70
N PRO A 194 11.36 -19.56 13.89
CA PRO A 194 11.01 -18.25 14.45
C PRO A 194 9.80 -18.42 15.37
N SER A 195 9.78 -17.71 16.50
CA SER A 195 8.63 -17.81 17.41
C SER A 195 7.37 -17.39 16.63
N LEU A 196 6.26 -18.10 16.87
CA LEU A 196 4.93 -17.71 16.35
C LEU A 196 4.49 -16.31 16.84
N ASN A 197 5.25 -15.72 17.77
CA ASN A 197 5.00 -14.44 18.41
C ASN A 197 5.94 -13.33 17.92
N LEU A 198 6.52 -13.44 16.72
CA LEU A 198 7.16 -12.29 16.08
C LEU A 198 6.10 -11.21 15.87
N THR A 199 6.11 -10.20 16.74
CA THR A 199 5.28 -9.02 16.56
C THR A 199 5.76 -8.30 15.31
N MET A 200 4.91 -8.27 14.28
CA MET A 200 5.19 -7.49 13.08
C MET A 200 5.25 -6.02 13.48
N LEU A 201 6.38 -5.37 13.17
CA LEU A 201 6.47 -3.92 13.26
C LEU A 201 5.46 -3.36 12.26
N LYS A 202 4.42 -2.68 12.76
CA LYS A 202 3.45 -1.99 11.92
C LYS A 202 3.90 -0.56 11.73
N LEU A 203 4.17 -0.18 10.49
CA LEU A 203 4.46 1.22 10.20
C LEU A 203 3.21 2.07 10.41
N SER A 204 3.43 3.28 10.92
CA SER A 204 2.34 4.23 11.07
C SER A 204 1.89 4.72 9.70
N ARG A 205 0.56 4.75 9.49
CA ARG A 205 -0.01 5.34 8.28
C ARG A 205 0.18 6.85 8.32
N ASN A 206 0.31 7.45 7.15
CA ASN A 206 0.32 8.90 7.03
C ASN A 206 -0.92 9.51 7.72
N THR A 207 -0.71 10.55 8.52
CA THR A 207 -1.76 11.19 9.33
C THR A 207 -2.86 11.83 8.48
N LEU A 208 -2.51 12.37 7.31
CA LEU A 208 -3.48 12.79 6.31
C LEU A 208 -4.32 11.60 5.84
N SER A 209 -3.69 10.48 5.45
CA SER A 209 -4.46 9.30 5.06
C SER A 209 -5.40 8.83 6.17
N GLN A 210 -4.99 8.89 7.44
CA GLN A 210 -5.85 8.51 8.57
C GLN A 210 -7.06 9.46 8.71
N ALA A 211 -6.87 10.76 8.52
CA ALA A 211 -7.93 11.76 8.67
C ALA A 211 -8.97 11.72 7.55
N ILE A 212 -8.56 11.52 6.29
CA ILE A 212 -9.44 11.63 5.11
C ILE A 212 -10.12 10.30 4.78
N ARG A 213 -9.42 9.18 4.93
CA ARG A 213 -9.87 7.88 4.42
C ARG A 213 -11.28 7.48 4.85
N PRO A 214 -11.70 7.65 6.12
CA PRO A 214 -13.06 7.30 6.52
C PRO A 214 -14.13 7.99 5.67
N PHE A 215 -13.88 9.22 5.25
CA PHE A 215 -14.79 9.94 4.35
C PHE A 215 -14.79 9.37 2.93
N LEU A 216 -13.61 9.11 2.36
CA LEU A 216 -13.46 8.56 0.99
C LEU A 216 -14.02 7.14 0.86
N GLU A 217 -14.03 6.39 1.96
CA GLU A 217 -14.58 5.03 2.03
C GLU A 217 -16.06 5.02 2.45
N HIS A 218 -16.71 6.18 2.55
CA HIS A 218 -18.10 6.33 2.97
C HIS A 218 -18.38 5.77 4.38
N GLN A 219 -17.35 5.75 5.23
CA GLN A 219 -17.43 5.32 6.64
C GLN A 219 -17.69 6.50 7.60
N ALA A 220 -17.45 7.73 7.16
CA ALA A 220 -17.66 8.95 7.93
C ALA A 220 -18.48 9.99 7.15
N ALA A 221 -19.26 10.79 7.88
CA ALA A 221 -19.98 11.92 7.29
C ALA A 221 -19.04 13.09 6.99
N PHE A 222 -19.45 14.01 6.11
CA PHE A 222 -18.66 15.19 5.74
C PHE A 222 -18.24 16.05 6.95
N ASN A 223 -19.11 16.24 7.94
CA ASN A 223 -18.82 17.03 9.13
C ASN A 223 -17.73 16.36 10.00
N GLU A 224 -17.74 15.03 10.09
CA GLU A 224 -16.73 14.27 10.83
C GLU A 224 -15.38 14.34 10.12
N ALA A 225 -15.37 14.18 8.79
CA ALA A 225 -14.18 14.37 7.97
C ALA A 225 -13.56 15.75 8.19
N THR A 226 -14.40 16.80 8.14
CA THR A 226 -13.97 18.19 8.35
C THR A 226 -13.36 18.38 9.74
N ASN A 227 -13.95 17.79 10.78
CA ASN A 227 -13.40 17.84 12.13
C ASN A 227 -12.06 17.10 12.25
N ASN A 228 -11.93 15.91 11.65
CA ASN A 228 -10.68 15.14 11.63
C ASN A 228 -9.56 15.93 10.94
N PHE A 229 -9.87 16.57 9.82
CA PHE A 229 -8.95 17.45 9.12
C PHE A 229 -8.57 18.69 9.94
N GLN A 230 -9.54 19.35 10.57
CA GLN A 230 -9.26 20.52 11.42
C GLN A 230 -8.35 20.14 12.59
N ASN A 231 -8.57 18.99 13.22
CA ASN A 231 -7.71 18.48 14.28
C ASN A 231 -6.29 18.21 13.76
N LEU A 232 -6.16 17.54 12.61
CA LEU A 232 -4.87 17.29 11.98
C LEU A 232 -4.09 18.59 11.73
N VAL A 233 -4.74 19.59 11.14
CA VAL A 233 -4.14 20.89 10.86
C VAL A 233 -3.71 21.62 12.15
N GLN A 234 -4.51 21.52 13.22
CA GLN A 234 -4.18 22.11 14.52
C GLN A 234 -3.01 21.42 15.23
N GLU A 235 -2.75 20.15 14.93
CA GLU A 235 -1.63 19.39 15.48
C GLU A 235 -0.30 19.68 14.77
N LEU A 236 -0.32 20.35 13.62
CA LEU A 236 0.88 20.65 12.85
C LEU A 236 1.86 21.57 13.61
N PRO A 237 3.18 21.33 13.51
CA PRO A 237 4.19 22.16 14.16
C PRO A 237 4.13 23.64 13.74
N SER A 238 3.79 23.92 12.48
CA SER A 238 3.61 25.28 11.96
C SER A 238 2.46 26.02 12.64
N ALA A 239 1.38 25.32 12.99
CA ALA A 239 0.26 25.87 13.76
C ALA A 239 0.61 26.11 15.24
N ARG A 240 1.60 25.38 15.79
CA ARG A 240 2.10 25.61 17.17
C ARG A 240 2.92 26.88 17.35
N ILE A 241 3.53 27.40 16.28
CA ILE A 241 4.37 28.62 16.34
C ILE A 241 3.51 29.89 16.42
N MET A 242 2.23 29.83 16.04
CA MET A 242 1.30 30.92 16.31
C MET A 242 1.05 31.03 17.83
N SER A 243 1.56 32.10 18.42
CA SER A 243 1.70 32.37 19.87
C SER A 243 0.60 31.79 20.78
N ASP A 244 0.99 31.32 21.96
CA ASP A 244 0.14 30.82 23.06
C ASP A 244 -1.04 31.74 23.44
N LYS A 245 -0.99 33.02 23.06
CA LYS A 245 -2.07 33.99 23.26
C LYS A 245 -3.35 33.68 22.46
N TYR A 246 -3.24 32.91 21.36
CA TYR A 246 -4.39 32.47 20.55
C TYR A 246 -4.88 31.05 20.89
N ARG A 247 -4.15 30.33 21.74
CA ARG A 247 -4.40 28.92 22.06
C ARG A 247 -5.66 28.67 22.88
N ARG A 248 -6.21 29.70 23.53
CA ARG A 248 -7.38 29.60 24.43
C ARG A 248 -8.74 29.73 23.75
N VAL A 249 -8.78 29.99 22.45
CA VAL A 249 -10.03 29.87 21.70
C VAL A 249 -9.75 28.89 20.56
N LYS A 250 -10.26 27.66 20.67
CA LYS A 250 -10.48 26.73 19.56
C LYS A 250 -11.42 27.39 18.52
N ARG A 251 -11.03 28.52 17.93
CA ARG A 251 -11.77 29.11 16.82
C ARG A 251 -11.55 28.14 15.68
N GLN A 252 -12.62 27.44 15.32
CA GLN A 252 -12.69 26.70 14.07
C GLN A 252 -12.14 27.63 12.98
N LEU A 253 -11.13 27.15 12.24
CA LEU A 253 -10.62 27.90 11.09
C LEU A 253 -11.82 28.18 10.17
N THR A 254 -11.92 29.42 9.68
CA THR A 254 -12.88 29.69 8.61
C THR A 254 -12.55 28.81 7.39
N SER A 255 -13.54 28.47 6.56
CA SER A 255 -13.31 27.60 5.40
C SER A 255 -12.17 28.10 4.50
N LEU A 256 -12.03 29.42 4.34
CA LEU A 256 -10.97 30.02 3.53
C LEU A 256 -9.59 29.92 4.20
N GLN A 257 -9.50 30.08 5.52
CA GLN A 257 -8.25 29.87 6.26
C GLN A 257 -7.84 28.40 6.23
N LEU A 258 -8.79 27.48 6.36
CA LEU A 258 -8.52 26.05 6.25
C LEU A 258 -7.98 25.70 4.85
N LEU A 259 -8.60 26.22 3.79
CA LEU A 259 -8.14 25.99 2.41
C LEU A 259 -6.72 26.50 2.17
N ARG A 260 -6.36 27.68 2.67
CA ARG A 260 -4.98 28.21 2.55
C ARG A 260 -3.97 27.32 3.27
N VAL A 261 -4.28 26.87 4.48
CA VAL A 261 -3.39 25.97 5.20
C VAL A 261 -3.25 24.64 4.47
N LEU A 262 -4.34 24.14 3.87
CA LEU A 262 -4.30 22.93 3.05
C LEU A 262 -3.48 23.10 1.77
N GLU A 263 -3.55 24.26 1.12
CA GLU A 263 -2.76 24.56 -0.09
C GLU A 263 -1.25 24.45 0.18
N ASP A 264 -0.80 24.95 1.33
CA ASP A 264 0.61 24.85 1.75
C ASP A 264 0.98 23.45 2.27
N PHE A 265 0.03 22.75 2.92
CA PHE A 265 0.30 21.48 3.61
C PHE A 265 0.22 20.25 2.70
N LEU A 266 -0.74 20.23 1.77
CA LEU A 266 -1.03 19.06 0.94
C LEU A 266 0.15 18.61 0.07
N PRO A 267 0.93 19.49 -0.61
CA PRO A 267 2.02 19.04 -1.46
C PRO A 267 3.02 18.14 -0.72
N ASP A 268 3.42 18.53 0.48
CA ASP A 268 4.37 17.77 1.30
C ASP A 268 3.81 16.44 1.77
N GLU A 269 2.53 16.38 2.19
CA GLU A 269 1.91 15.13 2.62
C GLU A 269 1.60 14.19 1.46
N MET A 270 1.20 14.74 0.31
CA MET A 270 0.92 13.95 -0.88
C MET A 270 2.16 13.20 -1.35
N LEU A 271 3.34 13.81 -1.27
CA LEU A 271 4.61 13.13 -1.56
C LEU A 271 4.87 11.93 -0.64
N LYS A 272 4.39 11.97 0.62
CA LYS A 272 4.53 10.86 1.56
C LYS A 272 3.56 9.73 1.24
N ILE A 273 2.31 10.05 0.86
CA ILE A 273 1.30 9.06 0.45
C ILE A 273 1.71 8.40 -0.87
N GLN A 274 2.34 9.15 -1.77
CA GLN A 274 2.81 8.66 -3.06
C GLN A 274 4.14 7.89 -2.96
N PHE A 275 4.68 7.68 -1.76
CA PHE A 275 5.90 6.92 -1.58
C PHE A 275 5.69 5.46 -2.01
N ASP A 276 6.51 4.98 -2.95
CA ASP A 276 6.35 3.66 -3.53
C ASP A 276 6.97 2.55 -2.66
N TYR A 277 6.26 2.16 -1.61
CA TYR A 277 6.66 1.07 -0.72
C TYR A 277 6.76 -0.28 -1.45
N ILE A 278 5.95 -0.52 -2.48
CA ILE A 278 5.96 -1.79 -3.21
C ILE A 278 7.26 -1.93 -3.99
N ALA A 279 7.61 -0.92 -4.80
CA ALA A 279 8.86 -0.92 -5.55
C ALA A 279 10.07 -1.01 -4.62
N LEU A 280 10.08 -0.24 -3.52
CA LEU A 280 11.19 -0.31 -2.57
C LEU A 280 11.28 -1.68 -1.88
N THR A 281 10.16 -2.32 -1.55
CA THR A 281 10.14 -3.69 -0.96
C THR A 281 10.79 -4.68 -1.93
N ILE A 282 10.44 -4.64 -3.21
CA ILE A 282 11.02 -5.51 -4.24
C ILE A 282 12.53 -5.29 -4.37
N VAL A 283 12.97 -4.02 -4.38
CA VAL A 283 14.40 -3.66 -4.44
C VAL A 283 15.14 -4.17 -3.20
N CYS A 284 14.58 -3.97 -2.00
CA CYS A 284 15.15 -4.46 -0.74
C CYS A 284 15.23 -5.98 -0.69
N TYR A 285 14.21 -6.69 -1.18
CA TYR A 285 14.22 -8.15 -1.27
C TYR A 285 15.40 -8.64 -2.13
N ARG A 286 15.53 -8.10 -3.35
CA ARG A 286 16.64 -8.44 -4.27
C ARG A 286 18.01 -8.08 -3.69
N LEU A 287 18.11 -6.95 -3.01
CA LEU A 287 19.35 -6.53 -2.36
C LEU A 287 19.75 -7.50 -1.24
N LEU A 288 18.82 -7.85 -0.35
CA LEU A 288 19.09 -8.78 0.75
C LEU A 288 19.44 -10.18 0.23
N GLU A 289 18.84 -10.62 -0.87
CA GLU A 289 19.22 -11.87 -1.54
C GLU A 289 20.69 -11.83 -1.99
N LYS A 290 21.13 -10.75 -2.64
CA LYS A 290 22.54 -10.59 -3.04
C LYS A 290 23.47 -10.47 -1.83
N ILE A 291 23.07 -9.76 -0.77
CA ILE A 291 23.87 -9.64 0.47
C ILE A 291 24.04 -11.02 1.11
N ARG A 292 22.96 -11.82 1.17
CA ARG A 292 22.99 -13.19 1.69
C ARG A 292 23.99 -14.04 0.94
N LEU A 293 23.95 -14.03 -0.40
CA LEU A 293 24.90 -14.75 -1.24
C LEU A 293 26.34 -14.24 -1.09
N GLY A 294 26.53 -12.94 -0.87
CA GLY A 294 27.84 -12.37 -0.58
C GLY A 294 28.42 -12.80 0.77
N ILE A 295 27.58 -12.96 1.79
CA ILE A 295 27.97 -13.37 3.14
C ILE A 295 28.17 -14.89 3.25
N ASP A 296 27.28 -15.67 2.65
CA ASP A 296 27.31 -17.13 2.65
C ASP A 296 27.05 -17.68 1.24
N PRO A 297 28.08 -17.71 0.38
CA PRO A 297 27.96 -18.23 -0.99
C PRO A 297 27.56 -19.70 -1.07
N THR A 298 27.80 -20.46 0.01
CA THR A 298 27.50 -21.89 0.09
C THR A 298 26.10 -22.20 0.59
N GLU A 299 25.35 -21.18 1.04
CA GLU A 299 24.02 -21.26 1.64
C GLU A 299 23.92 -22.20 2.85
N LYS A 300 25.04 -22.53 3.50
CA LYS A 300 25.07 -23.48 4.62
C LYS A 300 24.58 -22.86 5.93
N GLN A 301 24.92 -21.60 6.17
CA GLN A 301 24.57 -20.86 7.38
C GLN A 301 23.21 -20.16 7.25
N ASN A 302 22.87 -19.71 6.04
CA ASN A 302 21.62 -18.99 5.74
C ASN A 302 20.93 -19.59 4.49
N PRO A 303 20.40 -20.82 4.57
CA PRO A 303 19.71 -21.45 3.45
C PRO A 303 18.42 -20.70 3.12
N LYS A 304 18.18 -20.47 1.82
CA LYS A 304 16.92 -19.91 1.33
C LYS A 304 15.80 -20.90 1.63
N ARG A 305 14.75 -20.45 2.32
CA ARG A 305 13.56 -21.30 2.52
C ARG A 305 12.71 -21.27 1.26
N MET A 306 12.27 -22.44 0.79
CA MET A 306 11.49 -22.57 -0.46
C MET A 306 10.04 -22.08 -0.36
N LEU A 307 9.54 -21.75 0.83
CA LEU A 307 8.16 -21.29 0.99
C LEU A 307 8.05 -19.79 0.66
N SER A 308 7.47 -19.49 -0.51
CA SER A 308 7.32 -18.15 -1.07
C SER A 308 6.31 -17.25 -0.34
N THR A 309 5.70 -17.74 0.73
CA THR A 309 4.58 -17.11 1.43
C THR A 309 4.88 -16.83 2.91
N GLU A 310 6.15 -16.76 3.30
CA GLU A 310 6.53 -16.40 4.67
C GLU A 310 7.72 -15.46 4.66
N ILE A 311 7.87 -14.69 5.75
CA ILE A 311 9.06 -13.89 6.01
C ILE A 311 10.27 -14.80 5.93
N GLU A 312 11.20 -14.49 5.03
CA GLU A 312 12.42 -15.27 4.88
C GLU A 312 13.31 -15.06 6.12
N PRO A 313 13.35 -16.02 7.06
CA PRO A 313 13.97 -15.80 8.35
C PRO A 313 15.49 -15.72 8.24
N ALA A 314 16.06 -16.18 7.12
CA ALA A 314 17.46 -16.00 6.80
C ALA A 314 17.85 -14.52 6.82
N TYR A 315 17.01 -13.60 6.32
CA TYR A 315 17.33 -12.17 6.33
C TYR A 315 17.35 -11.57 7.73
N LEU A 316 16.44 -12.00 8.60
CA LEU A 316 16.41 -11.58 10.01
C LEU A 316 17.72 -11.95 10.71
N PHE A 317 18.10 -13.24 10.64
CA PHE A 317 19.30 -13.73 11.34
C PHE A 317 20.59 -13.22 10.69
N MET A 318 20.65 -13.12 9.37
CA MET A 318 21.78 -12.52 8.66
C MET A 318 21.99 -11.06 9.10
N THR A 319 20.90 -10.29 9.21
CA THR A 319 20.96 -8.90 9.67
C THR A 319 21.42 -8.83 11.11
N LEU A 320 20.86 -9.66 11.99
CA LEU A 320 21.26 -9.75 13.39
C LEU A 320 22.74 -10.09 13.56
N ASP A 321 23.23 -11.11 12.85
CA ASP A 321 24.62 -11.54 12.88
C ASP A 321 25.55 -10.42 12.40
N THR A 322 25.18 -9.75 11.30
CA THR A 322 25.92 -8.62 10.75
C THR A 322 26.02 -7.47 11.76
N LEU A 323 24.92 -7.08 12.38
CA LEU A 323 24.91 -6.01 13.38
C LEU A 323 25.67 -6.41 14.66
N SER A 324 25.54 -7.66 15.10
CA SER A 324 26.19 -8.16 16.32
C SER A 324 27.72 -8.06 16.26
N LYS A 325 28.32 -8.33 15.09
CA LYS A 325 29.77 -8.25 14.88
C LYS A 325 30.32 -6.84 15.00
N GLY A 326 29.50 -5.81 14.74
CA GLY A 326 29.90 -4.41 14.90
C GLY A 326 30.00 -3.95 16.36
N ARG A 327 29.43 -4.70 17.31
CA ARG A 327 29.31 -4.28 18.72
C ARG A 327 30.64 -4.27 19.46
N THR A 328 31.61 -5.09 19.05
CA THR A 328 32.89 -5.25 19.74
C THR A 328 33.89 -4.14 19.40
N GLY A 329 33.51 -3.14 18.60
CA GLY A 329 34.37 -2.03 18.20
C GLY A 329 35.46 -2.40 17.18
N GLY A 330 35.55 -3.68 16.80
CA GLY A 330 36.43 -4.16 15.75
C GLY A 330 35.87 -3.93 14.35
N GLU A 331 36.66 -4.28 13.34
CA GLU A 331 36.21 -4.29 11.96
C GLU A 331 35.03 -5.25 11.76
N ASN A 332 33.99 -4.80 11.05
CA ASN A 332 32.82 -5.63 10.74
C ASN A 332 32.90 -6.13 9.28
N PRO A 333 33.46 -7.33 9.04
CA PRO A 333 33.64 -7.84 7.68
C PRO A 333 32.32 -8.12 6.97
N LEU A 334 31.27 -8.52 7.71
CA LEU A 334 29.96 -8.79 7.12
C LEU A 334 29.31 -7.49 6.62
N LEU A 335 29.46 -6.40 7.39
CA LEU A 335 28.95 -5.10 6.99
C LEU A 335 29.73 -4.55 5.77
N LYS A 336 31.04 -4.79 5.68
CA LYS A 336 31.83 -4.43 4.48
C LYS A 336 31.33 -5.17 3.24
N ILE A 337 31.02 -6.46 3.36
CA ILE A 337 30.43 -7.24 2.26
C ILE A 337 29.07 -6.65 1.88
N ALA A 338 28.20 -6.39 2.86
CA ALA A 338 26.88 -5.81 2.62
C ALA A 338 26.95 -4.44 1.91
N ALA A 339 27.89 -3.58 2.31
CA ALA A 339 28.14 -2.30 1.67
C ALA A 339 28.62 -2.46 0.22
N GLY A 340 29.62 -3.32 -0.02
CA GLY A 340 30.16 -3.57 -1.36
C GLY A 340 29.12 -4.17 -2.32
N VAL A 341 28.26 -5.06 -1.82
CA VAL A 341 27.12 -5.58 -2.60
C VAL A 341 26.10 -4.48 -2.88
N SER A 342 25.79 -3.64 -1.90
CA SER A 342 24.85 -2.52 -2.06
C SER A 342 25.30 -1.56 -3.14
N ASP A 343 26.57 -1.12 -3.10
CA ASP A 343 27.10 -0.18 -4.10
C ASP A 343 27.01 -0.74 -5.51
N LYS A 344 27.45 -1.98 -5.73
CA LYS A 344 27.36 -2.65 -7.04
C LYS A 344 25.92 -2.82 -7.51
N PHE A 345 25.03 -3.30 -6.63
CA PHE A 345 23.63 -3.56 -6.97
C PHE A 345 22.92 -2.30 -7.45
N PHE A 346 23.18 -1.16 -6.81
CA PHE A 346 22.55 0.07 -7.21
C PHE A 346 23.20 0.76 -8.42
N GLU A 347 24.46 0.44 -8.76
CA GLU A 347 25.03 0.83 -10.05
C GLU A 347 24.35 0.08 -11.19
N GLU A 348 24.05 -1.22 -11.00
CA GLU A 348 23.32 -2.02 -11.99
C GLU A 348 21.91 -1.47 -12.25
N ILE A 349 21.15 -1.11 -11.21
CA ILE A 349 19.78 -0.58 -11.34
C ILE A 349 19.76 0.78 -12.07
N LEU A 350 20.78 1.63 -11.91
CA LEU A 350 20.82 2.92 -12.60
C LEU A 350 21.12 2.77 -14.10
N ASN A 351 21.71 1.65 -14.51
CA ASN A 351 22.09 1.37 -15.89
C ASN A 351 21.09 0.49 -16.64
N SER A 352 20.07 -0.04 -15.95
CA SER A 352 18.95 -0.82 -16.50
C SER A 352 17.71 0.03 -16.67
#